data_AF-A0A5P9WT12-F1
#
_entry.id   AF-A0A5P9WT12-F1
#
_cell.length_a   1.000
_cell.length_b   1.000
_cell.length_c   1.000
_cell.angle_alpha   90.00
_cell.angle_beta   90.00
_cell.angle_gamma   90.00
#
_symmetry.space_group_name_H-M   'P 1'
#
loop_
_entity.id
_entity.type
_entity.pdbx_description
1 polymer ?
#
loop_
_entity_poly.entity_id
_entity_poly.type
_entity_poly.pdbx_seq_one_letter_code
_entity_poly.pdbx_strand_id
1 'polypeptide(L)'
;MFGRLGAPEIILILVVIILLFGAKKLPDMARSLGKSARILKSEAKAMKSEAKSDDSAPADPPNPEQSAAQRTIQAAPGDVTSSRPVTEPTDTTKR
;
A
#
# COMPACT_ATOMS: atom_id res chain seq x y z
N MET A 1 11.23 4.91 -42.75
CA MET A 1 12.36 4.32 -41.99
C MET A 1 12.21 4.41 -40.47
N PHE A 2 10.99 4.42 -39.91
CA PHE A 2 10.74 4.47 -38.44
C PHE A 2 9.93 3.28 -37.90
N GLY A 3 9.66 2.27 -38.74
CA GLY A 3 8.82 1.11 -38.38
C GLY A 3 9.55 -0.05 -37.71
N ARG A 4 10.79 0.16 -37.22
CA ARG A 4 11.56 -0.86 -36.50
C ARG A 4 11.70 -0.58 -35.01
N LEU A 5 11.02 0.43 -34.45
CA LEU A 5 10.88 0.56 -33.00
C LEU A 5 9.90 -0.54 -32.50
N GLY A 6 10.34 -1.78 -32.63
CA GLY A 6 9.57 -2.95 -32.30
C GLY A 6 9.84 -3.37 -30.86
N ALA A 7 9.26 -4.52 -30.50
CA ALA A 7 9.58 -5.21 -29.25
C ALA A 7 11.10 -5.31 -28.93
N PRO A 8 12.02 -5.55 -29.89
CA PRO A 8 13.44 -5.68 -29.56
C PRO A 8 14.09 -4.42 -29.00
N GLU A 9 13.84 -3.22 -29.55
CA GLU A 9 14.39 -1.97 -29.01
C GLU A 9 13.87 -1.68 -27.60
N ILE A 10 12.58 -1.94 -27.34
CA ILE A 10 12.00 -1.75 -26.00
C ILE A 10 12.66 -2.69 -24.98
N ILE A 11 12.90 -3.96 -25.38
CA ILE A 11 13.60 -4.93 -24.53
C ILE A 11 15.03 -4.46 -24.24
N LEU A 12 15.75 -3.94 -25.25
CA LEU A 12 17.13 -3.46 -25.08
C LEU A 12 17.19 -2.29 -24.09
N ILE A 13 16.25 -1.34 -24.18
CA ILE A 13 16.13 -0.23 -23.23
C ILE A 13 15.83 -0.75 -21.82
N LEU A 14 14.89 -1.70 -21.68
CA LEU A 14 14.57 -2.32 -20.39
C LEU A 14 15.78 -3.01 -19.76
N VAL A 15 16.59 -3.72 -20.56
CA VAL A 15 17.82 -4.36 -20.08
C VAL A 15 18.80 -3.31 -19.53
N VAL A 16 19.00 -2.20 -20.24
CA VAL A 16 19.87 -1.11 -19.77
C VAL A 16 19.35 -0.51 -18.46
N ILE A 17 18.06 -0.26 -18.35
CA ILE A 17 17.43 0.24 -17.11
C ILE A 17 17.63 -0.76 -15.96
N ILE A 18 17.46 -2.06 -16.21
CA ILE A 18 17.67 -3.10 -15.19
C ILE A 18 19.14 -3.17 -14.78
N LEU A 19 20.10 -2.95 -15.67
CA LEU A 19 21.52 -2.91 -15.32
C LEU A 19 21.87 -1.71 -14.44
N LEU A 20 21.27 -0.54 -14.69
CA LEU A 20 21.53 0.68 -13.92
C LEU A 20 20.86 0.66 -12.54
N PHE A 21 19.58 0.25 -12.48
CA PHE A 21 18.78 0.31 -11.26
C PHE A 21 18.69 -1.03 -10.52
N GLY A 22 18.90 -2.15 -11.21
CA GLY A 22 18.76 -3.50 -10.68
C GLY A 22 17.35 -4.08 -10.82
N ALA A 23 17.26 -5.39 -11.02
CA ALA A 23 15.99 -6.13 -11.23
C ALA A 23 15.00 -6.00 -10.06
N LYS A 24 15.49 -5.71 -8.84
CA LYS A 24 14.66 -5.55 -7.64
C LYS A 24 14.14 -4.12 -7.44
N LYS A 25 14.82 -3.10 -7.98
CA LYS A 25 14.40 -1.68 -7.80
C LYS A 25 13.32 -1.25 -8.77
N LEU A 26 13.31 -1.78 -9.99
CA LEU A 26 12.27 -1.48 -10.96
C LEU A 26 10.85 -1.85 -10.48
N PRO A 27 10.58 -3.07 -9.98
CA PRO A 27 9.25 -3.42 -9.48
C PRO A 27 8.92 -2.71 -8.16
N ASP A 28 9.91 -2.40 -7.33
CA ASP A 28 9.71 -1.69 -6.07
C ASP A 28 9.28 -0.23 -6.30
N MET A 29 9.98 0.47 -7.20
CA MET A 29 9.62 1.82 -7.65
C MET A 29 8.26 1.84 -8.37
N ALA A 30 7.98 0.86 -9.23
CA ALA A 30 6.68 0.76 -9.88
C ALA A 30 5.54 0.53 -8.87
N ARG A 31 5.76 -0.27 -7.82
CA ARG A 31 4.78 -0.52 -6.76
C ARG A 31 4.55 0.71 -5.88
N SER A 32 5.60 1.41 -5.47
CA SER A 32 5.45 2.63 -4.67
C SER A 32 4.79 3.76 -5.48
N LEU A 33 5.24 3.98 -6.72
CA LEU A 33 4.64 4.96 -7.63
C LEU A 33 3.19 4.59 -7.98
N GLY A 34 2.89 3.31 -8.18
CA GLY A 34 1.54 2.82 -8.45
C GLY A 34 0.58 3.05 -7.30
N LYS A 35 1.02 2.91 -6.04
CA LYS A 35 0.22 3.25 -4.85
C LYS A 35 -0.10 4.74 -4.82
N SER A 36 0.90 5.61 -4.99
CA SER A 36 0.69 7.07 -5.05
C SER A 36 -0.22 7.46 -6.21
N ALA A 37 0.02 6.92 -7.40
CA ALA A 37 -0.81 7.19 -8.58
C ALA A 37 -2.25 6.69 -8.41
N ARG A 38 -2.49 5.60 -7.68
CA ARG A 38 -3.84 5.11 -7.38
C ARG A 38 -4.61 6.09 -6.50
N ILE A 39 -3.98 6.59 -5.43
CA ILE A 39 -4.57 7.57 -4.51
C ILE A 39 -4.90 8.87 -5.26
N LEU A 40 -3.92 9.40 -6.01
CA LEU A 40 -4.11 10.59 -6.83
C LEU A 40 -5.19 10.39 -7.90
N LYS A 41 -5.27 9.21 -8.53
CA LYS A 41 -6.32 8.89 -9.51
C LYS A 41 -7.70 8.79 -8.87
N SER A 42 -7.83 8.23 -7.65
CA SER A 42 -9.12 8.18 -6.96
C SER A 42 -9.61 9.57 -6.55
N GLU A 43 -8.72 10.41 -6.02
CA GLU A 43 -9.04 11.79 -5.66
C GLU A 43 -9.38 12.62 -6.91
N ALA A 44 -8.56 12.53 -7.95
CA ALA A 44 -8.83 13.20 -9.22
C ALA A 44 -10.14 12.73 -9.88
N LYS A 45 -10.50 11.45 -9.72
CA LYS A 45 -11.78 10.92 -10.21
C LYS A 45 -12.96 11.41 -9.38
N ALA A 46 -12.82 11.52 -8.06
CA ALA A 46 -13.85 12.09 -7.18
C ALA A 46 -14.12 13.56 -7.56
N MET A 47 -13.08 14.39 -7.67
CA MET A 47 -13.19 15.78 -8.12
C MET A 47 -13.82 15.91 -9.51
N LYS A 48 -13.43 15.04 -10.46
CA LYS A 48 -14.02 15.04 -11.81
C LYS A 48 -15.46 14.53 -11.83
N SER A 49 -15.84 13.66 -10.89
CA SER A 49 -17.20 13.15 -10.76
C SER A 49 -18.08 14.20 -10.09
N GLU A 50 -17.63 14.88 -9.05
CA GLU A 50 -18.33 16.03 -8.45
C GLU A 50 -18.54 17.16 -9.45
N ALA A 51 -17.54 17.46 -10.29
CA ALA A 51 -17.69 18.41 -11.40
C ALA A 51 -18.63 17.93 -12.53
N LYS A 52 -19.06 16.66 -12.52
CA LYS A 52 -20.05 16.07 -13.45
C LYS A 52 -21.38 15.71 -12.78
N SER A 53 -21.46 15.67 -11.46
CA SER A 53 -22.59 15.17 -10.67
C SER A 53 -23.58 16.26 -10.24
N ASP A 54 -23.49 17.46 -10.80
CA ASP A 54 -24.67 18.34 -10.95
C ASP A 54 -25.73 17.72 -11.89
N ASP A 55 -25.42 16.60 -12.55
CA ASP A 55 -26.38 15.75 -13.24
C ASP A 55 -26.19 14.26 -12.85
N SER A 56 -27.15 13.73 -12.08
CA SER A 56 -27.42 12.30 -11.82
C SER A 56 -26.60 11.55 -10.74
N ALA A 57 -27.37 10.87 -9.88
CA ALA A 57 -27.04 10.14 -8.65
C ALA A 57 -26.23 8.81 -8.84
N PRO A 58 -25.65 8.23 -7.77
CA PRO A 58 -24.46 7.38 -7.85
C PRO A 58 -24.74 5.88 -8.03
N ALA A 59 -23.90 5.22 -8.85
CA ALA A 59 -23.79 3.77 -8.94
C ALA A 59 -22.42 3.32 -8.40
N ASP A 60 -22.46 2.49 -7.37
CA ASP A 60 -21.38 1.65 -6.85
C ASP A 60 -20.71 0.83 -7.96
N PRO A 61 -19.36 0.73 -8.02
CA PRO A 61 -18.76 -0.62 -8.13
C PRO A 61 -17.31 -0.73 -7.58
N PRO A 62 -16.67 -1.91 -7.66
CA PRO A 62 -16.84 -3.12 -6.87
C PRO A 62 -15.62 -3.34 -5.94
N ASN A 63 -15.86 -3.81 -4.72
CA ASN A 63 -14.82 -4.11 -3.74
C ASN A 63 -14.04 -5.40 -4.09
N PRO A 64 -12.73 -5.37 -4.42
CA PRO A 64 -11.92 -6.56 -4.63
C PRO A 64 -11.26 -7.07 -3.33
N GLU A 65 -11.66 -6.61 -2.15
CA GLU A 65 -11.00 -6.93 -0.87
C GLU A 65 -11.51 -8.21 -0.19
N GLN A 66 -11.74 -9.26 -0.96
CA GLN A 66 -12.04 -10.58 -0.39
C GLN A 66 -11.16 -11.67 -0.96
N SER A 67 -9.84 -11.45 -1.02
CA SER A 67 -8.88 -12.56 -1.14
C SER A 67 -7.45 -12.15 -0.79
N ALA A 68 -7.19 -11.83 0.48
CA ALA A 68 -5.86 -11.99 1.07
C ALA A 68 -5.90 -11.83 2.60
N ALA A 69 -5.98 -12.96 3.28
CA ALA A 69 -5.41 -13.16 4.60
C ALA A 69 -5.99 -12.32 5.76
N GLN A 70 -7.16 -12.73 6.24
CA GLN A 70 -7.34 -12.89 7.67
C GLN A 70 -6.29 -13.90 8.17
N ARG A 71 -5.09 -13.43 8.51
CA ARG A 71 -4.24 -14.05 9.52
C ARG A 71 -4.28 -13.16 10.74
N THR A 72 -5.45 -13.14 11.38
CA THR A 72 -5.55 -12.91 12.82
C THR A 72 -4.63 -13.93 13.47
N ILE A 73 -3.52 -13.46 14.03
CA ILE A 73 -2.74 -14.27 14.96
C ILE A 73 -3.67 -14.48 16.16
N GLN A 74 -4.24 -15.67 16.23
CA GLN A 74 -4.96 -16.19 17.39
C GLN A 74 -3.98 -16.18 18.57
N ALA A 75 -4.08 -15.18 19.46
CA ALA A 75 -3.47 -15.30 20.77
C ALA A 75 -4.22 -16.42 21.52
N ALA A 76 -3.52 -17.47 21.89
CA ALA A 76 -4.09 -18.55 22.68
C ALA A 76 -4.45 -18.00 24.07
N PRO A 77 -5.66 -18.28 24.61
CA PRO A 77 -6.01 -17.89 25.97
C PRO A 77 -5.19 -18.73 26.97
N GLY A 78 -4.19 -18.13 27.63
CA GLY A 78 -3.39 -18.85 28.63
C GLY A 78 -2.20 -18.11 29.24
N ASP A 79 -1.61 -17.12 28.58
CA ASP A 79 -0.36 -16.50 29.02
C ASP A 79 -0.52 -15.29 29.98
N VAL A 80 -1.40 -15.43 30.99
CA VAL A 80 -1.47 -14.49 32.13
C VAL A 80 -1.48 -15.24 33.45
N THR A 81 -0.53 -16.16 33.64
CA THR A 81 -0.23 -16.68 34.96
C THR A 81 1.26 -16.91 35.09
N SER A 82 1.84 -16.41 36.20
CA SER A 82 3.28 -16.32 36.50
C SER A 82 3.97 -15.09 35.85
N SER A 83 4.05 -13.94 36.50
CA SER A 83 4.82 -13.80 37.75
C SER A 83 4.47 -12.52 38.52
N ARG A 84 3.77 -12.74 39.64
CA ARG A 84 3.91 -12.11 40.97
C ARG A 84 3.42 -10.66 41.18
N PRO A 85 2.40 -10.45 42.05
CA PRO A 85 2.09 -9.17 42.67
C PRO A 85 2.97 -8.99 43.92
N VAL A 86 3.70 -7.87 44.05
CA VAL A 86 4.30 -7.42 45.33
C VAL A 86 4.31 -5.89 45.35
N THR A 87 3.23 -5.34 45.93
CA THR A 87 3.17 -4.23 46.90
C THR A 87 3.98 -2.93 46.66
N GLU A 88 3.25 -1.85 46.39
CA GLU A 88 3.50 -0.48 46.91
C GLU A 88 3.67 -0.51 48.45
N PRO A 89 4.41 0.42 49.12
CA PRO A 89 4.03 1.85 49.16
C PRO A 89 5.18 2.89 49.33
N THR A 90 4.87 4.16 49.02
CA THR A 90 5.38 5.39 49.65
C THR A 90 6.89 5.69 49.60
N ASP A 91 7.30 6.68 48.79
CA ASP A 91 7.82 7.90 49.41
C ASP A 91 7.53 9.16 48.59
N THR A 92 7.10 10.16 49.33
CA THR A 92 6.53 11.44 48.94
C THR A 92 7.56 12.50 49.33
N THR A 93 7.66 13.62 48.60
CA THR A 93 8.24 14.89 49.09
C THR A 93 9.78 14.91 49.28
N LYS A 94 10.53 15.55 48.37
CA LYS A 94 10.88 16.99 48.43
C LYS A 94 11.72 17.38 49.65
N ARG A 95 13.05 17.48 49.48
CA ARG A 95 13.85 18.58 50.02
C ARG A 95 15.18 18.71 49.29
#